data_AF-A0A4Y8C7L3-F1
#
_entry.id   AF-A0A4Y8C7L3-F1
#
_cell.length_a   1.000
_cell.length_b   1.000
_cell.length_c   1.000
_cell.angle_alpha   90.00
_cell.angle_beta   90.00
_cell.angle_gamma   90.00
#
_symmetry.space_group_name_H-M   'P 1'
#
loop_
_entity.id
_entity.type
_entity.pdbx_description
1 polymer ?
#
loop_
_entity_poly.entity_id
_entity_poly.type
_entity_poly.pdbx_seq_one_letter_code
_entity_poly.pdbx_strand_id
1 'polypeptide(L)'
;LNLLEFVLVLDEKHISLENLKKLRNTISSEGVSSKDTHYILASAMIKSLRGSDIDAAIYYLARLIDAGESADFIARRLVIFSSEDVGNADPNALNLAVSTLEAVKNIGYPEARIILAQC
;
A
#
# COMPACT_ATOMS: atom_id res chain seq x y z
N LEU A 1 -1.76 -4.54 10.79
CA LEU A 1 -1.77 -4.77 12.24
C LEU A 1 -0.35 -4.79 12.75
N ASN A 2 -0.05 -4.08 13.83
CA ASN A 2 1.20 -4.32 14.54
C ASN A 2 1.15 -5.72 15.22
N LEU A 3 2.30 -6.29 15.55
CA LEU A 3 2.38 -7.66 16.07
C LEU A 3 1.62 -7.82 17.41
N LEU A 4 1.44 -6.72 18.16
CA LEU A 4 0.69 -6.69 19.40
C LEU A 4 -0.83 -6.74 19.16
N GLU A 5 -1.33 -5.98 18.18
CA GLU A 5 -2.74 -5.98 17.75
C GLU A 5 -3.16 -7.35 17.25
N PHE A 6 -2.29 -8.04 16.50
CA PHE A 6 -2.59 -9.38 15.98
C PHE A 6 -2.73 -10.41 17.12
N VAL A 7 -1.91 -10.28 18.17
CA VAL A 7 -1.96 -11.16 19.34
C VAL A 7 -3.20 -10.88 20.19
N LEU A 8 -3.60 -9.61 20.33
CA LEU A 8 -4.82 -9.24 21.03
C LEU A 8 -6.08 -9.79 20.34
N VAL A 9 -6.10 -9.86 19.01
CA VAL A 9 -7.21 -10.45 18.24
C VAL A 9 -7.28 -11.97 18.40
N LEU A 10 -6.15 -12.64 18.59
CA LEU A 10 -6.09 -14.11 18.67
C LEU A 10 -6.24 -14.67 20.09
N ASP A 11 -5.77 -13.96 21.11
CA ASP A 11 -5.80 -14.44 22.49
C ASP A 11 -5.83 -13.27 23.50
N GLU A 12 -7.03 -12.84 23.90
CA GLU A 12 -7.24 -11.75 24.86
C GLU A 12 -6.65 -12.01 26.25
N LYS A 13 -6.30 -13.26 26.60
CA LYS A 13 -5.99 -13.64 28.00
C LYS A 13 -4.55 -14.10 28.26
N HIS A 14 -3.76 -14.46 27.24
CA HIS A 14 -2.40 -14.97 27.44
C HIS A 14 -1.34 -14.38 26.49
N ILE A 15 -0.96 -13.12 26.73
CA ILE A 15 0.22 -12.52 26.08
C ILE A 15 1.48 -12.97 26.83
N SER A 16 2.21 -13.95 26.28
CA SER A 16 3.53 -14.36 26.77
C SER A 16 4.63 -14.05 25.76
N LEU A 17 5.83 -13.74 26.24
CA LEU A 17 7.02 -13.47 25.41
C LEU A 17 7.37 -14.63 24.47
N GLU A 18 7.00 -15.85 24.85
CA GLU A 18 7.24 -17.06 24.07
C GLU A 18 6.30 -17.18 22.87
N ASN A 19 5.02 -16.83 23.05
CA ASN A 19 4.03 -16.78 21.97
C ASN A 19 4.39 -15.70 20.94
N LEU A 20 4.84 -14.53 21.39
CA LEU A 20 5.29 -13.44 20.52
C LEU A 20 6.48 -13.84 19.65
N LYS A 21 7.47 -14.54 20.22
CA LYS A 21 8.65 -15.01 19.49
C LYS A 21 8.30 -16.08 18.45
N LYS A 22 7.34 -16.97 18.75
CA LYS A 22 6.85 -17.98 17.79
C LYS A 22 6.17 -17.31 16.60
N LEU A 23 5.23 -16.39 16.83
CA LEU A 23 4.49 -15.68 15.79
C LEU A 23 5.40 -14.82 14.90
N ARG A 24 6.39 -14.14 15.47
CA ARG A 24 7.38 -13.36 14.70
C ARG A 24 8.11 -14.22 13.67
N ASN A 25 8.48 -15.44 14.03
CA ASN A 25 9.19 -16.33 13.12
C ASN A 25 8.28 -16.89 12.02
N THR A 26 6.99 -17.08 12.31
CA THR A 26 6.00 -17.51 11.32
C THR A 26 5.70 -16.42 10.29
N ILE A 27 5.59 -15.15 10.71
CA ILE A 27 5.38 -14.02 9.80
C ILE A 27 6.56 -13.85 8.82
N SER A 28 7.79 -14.17 9.24
CA SER A 28 8.97 -14.13 8.37
C SER A 28 9.11 -15.33 7.42
N SER A 29 8.20 -16.32 7.49
CA SER A 29 8.34 -17.61 6.78
C SER A 29 7.63 -17.70 5.42
N GLU A 30 6.89 -16.68 5.00
CA GLU A 30 6.45 -16.54 3.61
C GLU A 30 7.60 -15.92 2.79
N GLY A 31 8.43 -16.80 2.22
CA GLY A 31 9.74 -16.54 1.63
C GLY A 31 9.78 -15.70 0.35
N VAL A 32 9.34 -14.45 0.42
CA VAL A 32 9.84 -13.36 -0.42
C VAL A 32 10.22 -12.25 0.55
N SER A 33 11.46 -11.77 0.50
CA SER A 33 11.87 -10.62 1.31
C SER A 33 10.77 -9.55 1.23
N SER A 34 10.27 -9.05 2.35
CA SER A 34 9.15 -8.08 2.36
C SER A 34 9.43 -6.87 1.46
N LYS A 35 10.71 -6.55 1.26
CA LYS A 35 11.19 -5.54 0.30
C LYS A 35 10.90 -5.90 -1.16
N ASP A 36 11.09 -7.15 -1.55
CA ASP A 36 10.91 -7.58 -2.95
C ASP A 36 9.43 -7.62 -3.32
N THR A 37 8.57 -8.10 -2.42
CA THR A 37 7.10 -8.12 -2.63
C THR A 37 6.54 -6.71 -2.81
N HIS A 38 6.98 -5.77 -1.97
CA HIS A 38 6.63 -4.36 -2.07
C HIS A 38 6.90 -3.78 -3.47
N TYR A 39 8.15 -3.91 -3.94
CA TYR A 39 8.53 -3.35 -5.24
C TYR A 39 7.84 -4.05 -6.40
N ILE A 40 7.61 -5.37 -6.32
CA ILE A 40 6.89 -6.12 -7.35
C ILE A 40 5.45 -5.61 -7.47
N LEU A 41 4.74 -5.48 -6.35
CA LEU A 41 3.34 -5.02 -6.36
C LEU A 41 3.23 -3.56 -6.82
N ALA A 42 4.11 -2.67 -6.33
CA ALA A 42 4.14 -1.26 -6.74
C ALA A 42 4.54 -1.07 -8.20
N SER A 43 5.35 -1.98 -8.74
CA SER A 43 5.74 -2.01 -10.15
C SER A 43 4.59 -2.51 -11.03
N ALA A 44 3.86 -3.53 -10.57
CA ALA A 44 2.68 -4.05 -11.27
C ALA A 44 1.55 -3.01 -11.32
N MET A 45 1.25 -2.34 -10.20
CA MET A 45 0.25 -1.26 -10.14
C MET A 45 0.53 -0.14 -11.17
N ILE A 46 1.77 0.37 -11.23
CA ILE A 46 2.13 1.43 -12.19
C ILE A 46 2.10 0.93 -13.65
N LYS A 47 2.48 -0.33 -13.90
CA LYS A 47 2.36 -0.91 -15.25
C LYS A 47 0.91 -1.05 -15.69
N SER A 48 0.01 -1.43 -14.79
CA SER A 48 -1.43 -1.48 -15.07
C SER A 48 -2.00 -0.11 -15.40
N LEU A 49 -1.65 0.93 -14.63
CA LEU A 49 -2.03 2.32 -14.93
C LEU A 49 -1.51 2.78 -16.30
N ARG A 50 -0.25 2.51 -16.62
CA ARG A 50 0.35 2.81 -17.94
C ARG A 50 -0.35 2.07 -19.08
N GLY A 51 -0.77 0.82 -18.82
CA GLY A 51 -1.57 0.02 -19.75
C GLY A 51 -3.05 0.41 -19.80
N SER A 52 -3.47 1.41 -19.04
CA SER A 52 -4.87 1.83 -18.88
C SER A 52 -5.81 0.69 -18.42
N ASP A 53 -5.28 -0.28 -17.67
CA ASP A 53 -6.04 -1.37 -17.07
C ASP A 53 -6.43 -1.00 -15.63
N ILE A 54 -7.66 -0.50 -15.48
CA ILE A 54 -8.19 0.02 -14.22
C ILE A 54 -8.40 -1.10 -13.19
N ASP A 55 -8.95 -2.24 -13.62
CA ASP A 55 -9.23 -3.37 -12.74
C ASP A 55 -7.94 -3.96 -12.17
N ALA A 56 -6.91 -4.12 -13.00
CA ALA A 56 -5.61 -4.58 -12.55
C ALA A 56 -4.92 -3.55 -11.63
N ALA A 57 -5.03 -2.25 -11.92
CA ALA A 57 -4.47 -1.20 -11.07
C ALA A 57 -5.10 -1.23 -9.65
N ILE A 58 -6.43 -1.32 -9.56
CA ILE A 58 -7.15 -1.42 -8.29
C ILE A 58 -6.83 -2.73 -7.56
N TYR A 59 -6.68 -3.84 -8.29
CA TYR A 59 -6.25 -5.12 -7.70
C TYR A 59 -4.87 -5.01 -7.03
N TYR A 60 -3.87 -4.45 -7.73
CA TYR A 60 -2.53 -4.31 -7.16
C TYR A 60 -2.48 -3.26 -6.04
N LEU A 61 -3.31 -2.20 -6.11
CA LEU A 61 -3.51 -1.27 -5.00
C LEU A 61 -4.02 -2.00 -3.75
N ALA A 62 -5.07 -2.83 -3.89
CA ALA A 62 -5.61 -3.60 -2.77
C ALA A 62 -4.56 -4.56 -2.19
N ARG A 63 -3.75 -5.21 -3.04
CA ARG A 63 -2.65 -6.08 -2.61
C ARG A 63 -1.55 -5.32 -1.86
N LEU A 64 -1.22 -4.09 -2.27
CA LEU A 64 -0.27 -3.23 -1.53
C LEU A 64 -0.82 -2.87 -0.15
N ILE A 65 -2.08 -2.48 -0.07
CA ILE A 65 -2.75 -2.12 1.19
C ILE A 65 -2.78 -3.33 2.14
N ASP A 66 -3.16 -4.50 1.64
CA ASP A 66 -3.22 -5.75 2.41
C ASP A 66 -1.83 -6.20 2.90
N ALA A 67 -0.80 -5.99 2.07
CA ALA A 67 0.60 -6.20 2.45
C ALA A 67 1.12 -5.18 3.49
N GLY A 68 0.30 -4.22 3.91
CA GLY A 68 0.64 -3.23 4.93
C GLY A 68 1.44 -2.04 4.41
N GLU A 69 1.38 -1.75 3.11
CA GLU A 69 2.15 -0.67 2.51
C GLU A 69 1.63 0.72 2.93
N SER A 70 2.54 1.67 3.15
CA SER A 70 2.16 2.99 3.60
C SER A 70 1.42 3.78 2.50
N ALA A 71 0.34 4.46 2.87
CA ALA A 71 -0.48 5.19 1.89
C ALA A 71 0.33 6.31 1.19
N ASP A 72 1.23 6.96 1.92
CA ASP A 72 2.12 7.99 1.39
C ASP A 72 3.15 7.41 0.40
N PHE A 73 3.57 6.15 0.57
CA PHE A 73 4.40 5.47 -0.42
C PHE A 73 3.64 5.28 -1.73
N ILE A 74 2.42 4.76 -1.66
CA ILE A 74 1.58 4.53 -2.85
C ILE A 74 1.29 5.86 -3.56
N ALA A 75 0.91 6.90 -2.81
CA ALA A 75 0.64 8.22 -3.39
C ALA A 75 1.88 8.86 -4.04
N ARG A 76 3.09 8.66 -3.50
CA ARG A 76 4.33 9.10 -4.20
C ARG A 76 4.49 8.43 -5.57
N ARG A 77 4.10 7.16 -5.70
CA ARG A 77 4.15 6.44 -6.98
C ARG A 77 3.16 7.05 -7.99
N LEU A 78 1.97 7.46 -7.54
CA LEU A 78 0.97 8.16 -8.36
C LEU A 78 1.45 9.54 -8.83
N VAL A 79 2.12 10.31 -7.95
CA VAL A 79 2.73 11.61 -8.33
C VAL A 79 3.78 11.42 -9.44
N ILE A 80 4.64 10.42 -9.32
CA ILE A 80 5.63 10.10 -10.36
C ILE A 80 4.92 9.71 -11.67
N PHE A 81 3.93 8.81 -11.59
CA PHE A 81 3.15 8.36 -12.75
C PHE A 81 2.46 9.53 -13.48
N SER A 82 1.84 10.46 -12.75
CA SER A 82 1.20 11.64 -13.35
C SER A 82 2.18 12.52 -14.15
N SER A 83 3.46 12.56 -13.75
CA SER A 83 4.49 13.32 -14.47
C SER A 83 5.13 12.53 -15.61
N GLU A 84 5.40 11.23 -15.40
CA GLU A 84 6.12 10.35 -16.33
C GLU A 84 5.24 9.88 -17.49
N ASP A 85 4.04 9.39 -17.18
CA ASP A 85 3.20 8.64 -18.11
C ASP A 85 1.97 9.41 -18.59
N VAL A 86 1.41 10.31 -17.76
CA VAL A 86 0.32 11.22 -18.17
C VAL A 86 0.89 12.50 -18.78
N GLY A 87 1.77 13.18 -18.04
CA GLY A 87 2.51 14.36 -18.50
C GLY A 87 1.59 15.48 -19.01
N ASN A 88 1.99 16.13 -20.10
CA ASN A 88 1.24 17.25 -20.68
C ASN A 88 -0.03 16.83 -21.44
N ALA A 89 -0.33 15.54 -21.55
CA ALA A 89 -1.61 15.09 -22.11
C ALA A 89 -2.77 15.49 -21.19
N ASP A 90 -2.55 15.47 -19.87
CA ASP A 90 -3.42 16.10 -18.88
C ASP A 90 -2.58 16.67 -17.71
N PRO A 91 -2.18 17.96 -17.79
CA PRO A 91 -1.39 18.58 -16.73
C PRO A 91 -2.06 18.62 -15.35
N ASN A 92 -3.39 18.49 -15.29
CA ASN A 92 -4.10 18.52 -14.00
C ASN A 92 -3.91 17.23 -13.19
N ALA A 93 -3.49 16.13 -13.83
CA ALA A 93 -3.21 14.86 -13.15
C ALA A 93 -2.15 15.02 -12.05
N LEU A 94 -1.14 15.89 -12.26
CA LEU A 94 -0.13 16.17 -11.25
C LEU A 94 -0.73 16.86 -10.01
N ASN A 95 -1.62 17.84 -10.21
CA ASN A 95 -2.29 18.52 -9.11
C ASN A 95 -3.18 17.57 -8.30
N LEU A 96 -3.89 16.66 -8.99
CA LEU A 96 -4.69 15.63 -8.35
C LEU A 96 -3.82 14.67 -7.53
N ALA A 97 -2.71 14.18 -8.09
CA ALA A 97 -1.81 13.26 -7.40
C ALA A 97 -1.10 13.90 -6.20
N VAL A 98 -0.71 15.18 -6.29
CA VAL A 98 -0.14 15.93 -5.16
C VAL A 98 -1.18 16.12 -4.06
N SER A 99 -2.40 16.51 -4.42
CA SER A 99 -3.51 16.64 -3.46
C SER A 99 -3.82 15.29 -2.78
N THR A 100 -3.75 14.19 -3.53
CA THR A 100 -3.89 12.82 -3.02
C THR A 100 -2.79 12.52 -2.00
N LEU A 101 -1.53 12.83 -2.30
CA LEU A 101 -0.41 12.63 -1.38
C LEU A 101 -0.56 13.41 -0.07
N GLU A 102 -1.05 14.65 -0.14
CA GLU A 102 -1.35 15.45 1.06
C GLU A 102 -2.52 14.87 1.85
N ALA A 103 -3.60 14.51 1.16
CA ALA A 103 -4.80 13.96 1.78
C ALA A 103 -4.54 12.65 2.51
N VAL A 104 -3.79 11.71 1.91
CA VAL A 104 -3.50 10.43 2.57
C VAL A 104 -2.59 10.57 3.78
N LYS A 105 -1.69 11.58 3.82
CA LYS A 105 -0.88 11.88 5.00
C LYS A 105 -1.72 12.43 6.15
N ASN A 106 -2.74 13.24 5.83
CA ASN A 106 -3.60 13.85 6.83
C ASN A 106 -4.68 12.90 7.36
N ILE A 107 -5.16 11.97 6.51
CA ILE A 107 -6.30 11.09 6.82
C ILE A 107 -5.83 9.71 7.32
N GLY A 108 -4.81 9.12 6.67
CA GLY A 108 -4.32 7.79 7.02
C GLY A 108 -5.31 6.65 6.71
N TYR A 109 -4.93 5.42 7.07
CA TYR A 109 -5.81 4.27 6.94
C TYR A 109 -6.84 4.19 8.07
N PRO A 110 -8.04 3.62 7.82
CA PRO A 110 -8.42 2.90 6.61
C PRO A 110 -8.94 3.77 5.45
N GLU A 111 -9.36 5.02 5.69
CA GLU A 111 -10.02 5.90 4.70
C GLU A 111 -9.12 6.30 3.52
N ALA A 112 -7.79 6.36 3.71
CA ALA A 112 -6.83 6.65 2.63
C ALA A 112 -6.98 5.74 1.41
N ARG A 113 -7.48 4.50 1.58
CA ARG A 113 -7.75 3.59 0.44
C ARG A 113 -8.71 4.17 -0.59
N ILE A 114 -9.66 5.01 -0.15
CA ILE A 114 -10.68 5.62 -1.02
C ILE A 114 -10.02 6.69 -1.89
N ILE A 115 -9.19 7.53 -1.27
CA ILE A 115 -8.44 8.60 -1.94
C ILE A 115 -7.45 8.01 -2.94
N LEU A 116 -6.72 6.95 -2.55
CA LEU A 116 -5.80 6.24 -3.44
C LEU A 116 -6.50 5.58 -4.62
N ALA A 117 -7.70 5.03 -4.42
CA ALA A 117 -8.47 4.36 -5.48
C ALA A 117 -9.10 5.36 -6.47
N GLN A 118 -9.35 6.60 -6.05
CA GLN A 118 -9.90 7.65 -6.90
C GLN A 118 -8.84 8.30 -7.80
N CYS A 119 -7.62 8.45 -7.29
CA CYS A 119 -6.52 9.15 -7.96
C CYS A 119 -6.00 8.40 -9.18
#